data_AF-A0A6J5YR84-F1
#
_entry.id   AF-A0A6J5YR84-F1
#
_cell.length_a   1.000
_cell.length_b   1.000
_cell.length_c   1.000
_cell.angle_alpha   90.00
_cell.angle_beta   90.00
_cell.angle_gamma   90.00
#
_symmetry.space_group_name_H-M   'P 1'
#
loop_
_entity.id
_entity.type
_entity.pdbx_description
1 polymer ?
#
loop_
_entity_poly.entity_id
_entity_poly.type
_entity_poly.pdbx_seq_one_letter_code
_entity_poly.pdbx_strand_id
1 'polypeptide(L)'
;MKFFFALAVGVASGTAAIFLHHFAPPFGIAIAIAGTFVAIWSLGRTFGKRFYKFVAATSWIAIFWRGASLGVGNELFIQGDRLGNYFLLTSVIALILAITLPAS
;
A
#
# COMPACT_ATOMS: atom_id res chain seq x y z
N MET A 1 -15.03 -9.44 -12.48
CA MET A 1 -14.99 -7.98 -12.23
C MET A 1 -14.39 -7.62 -10.87
N LYS A 2 -14.95 -8.06 -9.74
CA LYS A 2 -14.46 -7.73 -8.38
C LYS A 2 -12.97 -8.05 -8.14
N PHE A 3 -12.47 -9.13 -8.74
CA PHE A 3 -11.05 -9.50 -8.67
C PHE A 3 -10.13 -8.44 -9.30
N PHE A 4 -10.39 -8.06 -10.56
CA PHE A 4 -9.63 -7.02 -11.25
C PHE A 4 -9.74 -5.65 -10.56
N PHE A 5 -10.92 -5.34 -10.01
CA PHE A 5 -11.11 -4.13 -9.22
C PHE A 5 -10.23 -4.15 -7.96
N ALA A 6 -10.17 -5.26 -7.23
CA ALA A 6 -9.31 -5.41 -6.07
C ALA A 6 -7.82 -5.25 -6.44
N LEU A 7 -7.38 -5.83 -7.56
CA LEU A 7 -6.03 -5.62 -8.09
C LEU A 7 -5.77 -4.14 -8.39
N ALA A 8 -6.70 -3.47 -9.09
CA ALA A 8 -6.56 -2.06 -9.43
C ALA A 8 -6.46 -1.17 -8.20
N VAL A 9 -7.26 -1.44 -7.16
CA VAL A 9 -7.19 -0.73 -5.87
C VAL A 9 -5.83 -0.94 -5.20
N GLY A 10 -5.31 -2.17 -5.18
CA GLY A 10 -3.98 -2.47 -4.65
C GLY A 10 -2.87 -1.73 -5.40
N VAL A 11 -2.88 -1.77 -6.73
CA VAL A 11 -1.92 -1.02 -7.57
C VAL A 11 -2.01 0.47 -7.31
N ALA A 12 -3.21 1.05 -7.40
CA ALA A 12 -3.42 2.49 -7.26
C ALA A 12 -2.99 3.00 -5.87
N SER A 13 -3.37 2.29 -4.82
CA SER A 13 -3.00 2.65 -3.44
C SER A 13 -1.50 2.47 -3.18
N GLY A 14 -0.86 1.44 -3.74
CA GLY A 14 0.59 1.24 -3.63
C GLY A 14 1.36 2.35 -4.34
N THR A 15 0.97 2.68 -5.57
CA THR A 15 1.58 3.79 -6.33
C THR A 15 1.38 5.12 -5.61
N ALA A 16 0.16 5.41 -5.14
CA ALA A 16 -0.11 6.62 -4.38
C ALA A 16 0.74 6.71 -3.11
N ALA A 17 0.90 5.61 -2.36
CA ALA A 17 1.72 5.59 -1.16
C ALA A 17 3.19 5.93 -1.46
N ILE A 18 3.76 5.37 -2.53
CA ILE A 18 5.14 5.67 -2.97
C ILE A 18 5.30 7.15 -3.33
N PHE A 19 4.36 7.79 -4.01
CA PHE A 19 4.51 9.20 -4.33
C PHE A 19 4.25 10.12 -3.13
N LEU A 20 3.31 9.75 -2.26
CA LEU A 20 2.90 10.59 -1.13
C LEU A 20 3.93 10.62 0.00
N HIS A 21 4.69 9.56 0.24
CA HIS A 21 5.57 9.51 1.43
C HIS A 21 6.66 10.60 1.44
N HIS A 22 7.12 11.05 0.27
CA HIS A 22 8.08 12.14 0.13
C HIS A 22 7.46 13.52 -0.13
N PHE A 23 6.17 13.62 -0.44
CA PHE A 23 5.54 14.87 -0.87
C PHE A 23 5.55 15.98 0.19
N ALA A 24 5.29 15.64 1.47
CA ALA A 24 5.33 16.59 2.58
C ALA A 24 5.52 15.88 3.94
N PRO A 25 6.73 15.42 4.28
CA PRO A 25 6.98 14.72 5.54
C PRO A 25 6.70 15.62 6.76
N PRO A 26 6.06 15.12 7.84
CA PRO A 26 5.59 13.74 8.05
C PRO A 26 4.18 13.44 7.51
N PHE A 27 3.43 14.46 7.07
CA PHE A 27 2.03 14.33 6.66
C PHE A 27 1.85 13.40 5.46
N GLY A 28 2.77 13.43 4.50
CA GLY A 28 2.78 12.55 3.33
C GLY A 28 2.80 11.06 3.71
N ILE A 29 3.65 10.70 4.68
CA ILE A 29 3.71 9.34 5.23
C ILE A 29 2.39 8.97 5.90
N ALA A 30 1.84 9.86 6.75
CA ALA A 30 0.58 9.60 7.43
C ALA A 30 -0.57 9.34 6.45
N ILE A 31 -0.67 10.14 5.40
CA ILE A 31 -1.69 9.98 4.34
C ILE A 31 -1.44 8.69 3.55
N ALA A 32 -0.19 8.36 3.22
CA ALA A 32 0.16 7.14 2.50
C ALA A 32 -0.24 5.87 3.28
N ILE A 33 0.02 5.84 4.59
CA ILE A 33 -0.33 4.74 5.49
C ILE A 33 -1.86 4.64 5.64
N ALA A 34 -2.51 5.75 5.95
CA ALA A 34 -3.97 5.80 6.13
C ALA A 34 -4.69 5.41 4.83
N GLY A 35 -4.24 5.92 3.69
CA GLY A 35 -4.77 5.60 2.37
C GLY A 35 -4.62 4.13 2.03
N THR A 36 -3.45 3.54 2.26
CA THR A 36 -3.22 2.09 2.09
C THR A 36 -4.18 1.27 2.93
N PHE A 37 -4.28 1.59 4.23
CA PHE A 37 -5.17 0.89 5.14
C PHE A 37 -6.63 0.99 4.69
N VAL A 38 -7.15 2.21 4.47
CA VAL A 38 -8.55 2.45 4.14
C VAL A 38 -8.90 1.80 2.79
N ALA A 39 -8.05 1.94 1.78
CA ALA A 39 -8.28 1.35 0.46
C ALA A 39 -8.44 -0.17 0.54
N ILE A 40 -7.52 -0.87 1.18
CA ILE A 40 -7.53 -2.33 1.26
C ILE A 40 -8.59 -2.83 2.24
N TRP A 41 -8.78 -2.15 3.37
CA TRP A 41 -9.81 -2.50 4.35
C TRP A 41 -11.22 -2.39 3.75
N SER A 42 -11.49 -1.32 2.99
CA SER A 42 -12.80 -1.04 2.39
C SER A 42 -13.28 -2.16 1.47
N LEU A 43 -12.38 -2.83 0.74
CA LEU A 43 -12.73 -3.94 -0.15
C LEU A 43 -13.40 -5.11 0.59
N GLY A 44 -13.06 -5.33 1.86
CA GLY A 44 -13.73 -6.33 2.67
C GLY A 44 -15.18 -5.97 2.96
N ARG A 45 -15.47 -4.68 3.16
CA ARG A 45 -16.82 -4.15 3.40
C ARG A 45 -17.63 -4.08 2.10
N THR A 46 -17.00 -3.69 1.00
CA THR A 46 -17.68 -3.56 -0.30
C THR A 46 -18.02 -4.91 -0.91
N PHE A 47 -17.14 -5.91 -0.75
CA PHE A 47 -17.32 -7.21 -1.41
C PHE A 47 -17.66 -8.37 -0.47
N GLY A 48 -17.70 -8.14 0.85
CA GLY A 48 -18.13 -9.12 1.86
C GLY A 48 -17.22 -10.35 1.98
N LYS A 49 -15.99 -10.30 1.43
CA LYS A 49 -15.05 -11.43 1.47
C LYS A 49 -13.63 -10.94 1.72
N ARG A 50 -12.95 -11.59 2.67
CA ARG A 50 -11.53 -11.31 2.99
C ARG A 50 -10.59 -11.60 1.81
N PHE A 51 -10.97 -12.52 0.92
CA PHE A 51 -10.23 -12.86 -0.30
C PHE A 51 -9.86 -11.61 -1.13
N TYR A 52 -10.78 -10.65 -1.29
CA TYR A 52 -10.49 -9.45 -2.09
C TYR A 52 -9.48 -8.51 -1.44
N LYS A 53 -9.38 -8.51 -0.09
CA LYS A 53 -8.31 -7.80 0.62
C LYS A 53 -6.94 -8.40 0.31
N PHE A 54 -6.84 -9.73 0.27
CA PHE A 54 -5.61 -10.43 -0.11
C PHE A 54 -5.21 -10.15 -1.56
N VAL A 55 -6.17 -10.11 -2.49
CA VAL A 55 -5.91 -9.77 -3.90
C VAL A 55 -5.38 -8.33 -4.05
N ALA A 56 -5.96 -7.38 -3.33
CA ALA A 56 -5.44 -6.01 -3.32
C ALA A 56 -4.07 -5.92 -2.64
N ALA A 57 -3.87 -6.67 -1.55
CA ALA A 57 -2.58 -6.70 -0.87
C ALA A 57 -1.45 -7.26 -1.74
N THR A 58 -1.70 -8.31 -2.52
CA THR A 58 -0.66 -8.89 -3.38
C THR A 58 -0.21 -7.93 -4.48
N SER A 59 -1.17 -7.23 -5.11
CA SER A 59 -0.86 -6.18 -6.08
C SER A 59 -0.19 -4.96 -5.45
N TRP A 60 -0.62 -4.55 -4.26
CA TRP A 60 0.05 -3.49 -3.49
C TRP A 60 1.51 -3.86 -3.18
N ILE A 61 1.78 -5.08 -2.70
CA ILE A 61 3.14 -5.57 -2.40
C ILE A 61 4.01 -5.55 -3.66
N ALA A 62 3.47 -5.97 -4.81
CA ALA A 62 4.23 -5.96 -6.06
C ALA A 62 4.68 -4.53 -6.46
N ILE A 63 3.80 -3.54 -6.32
CA ILE A 63 4.13 -2.13 -6.60
C ILE A 63 5.09 -1.58 -5.55
N PHE A 64 4.86 -1.86 -4.28
CA PHE A 64 5.69 -1.39 -3.18
C PHE A 64 7.12 -1.94 -3.27
N TRP A 65 7.24 -3.24 -3.57
CA TRP A 65 8.53 -3.87 -3.87
C TRP A 65 9.20 -3.15 -5.03
N ARG A 66 8.48 -2.88 -6.12
CA ARG A 66 9.05 -2.18 -7.27
C ARG A 66 9.62 -0.80 -6.87
N GLY A 67 8.92 -0.05 -6.03
CA GLY A 67 9.41 1.23 -5.49
C GLY A 67 10.62 1.13 -4.57
N ALA A 68 10.77 0.00 -3.87
CA ALA A 68 11.92 -0.31 -3.02
C ALA A 68 13.08 -1.01 -3.76
N SER A 69 12.94 -1.27 -5.07
CA SER A 69 13.96 -1.89 -5.92
C SER A 69 14.65 -0.87 -6.81
N LEU A 70 15.89 -1.17 -7.23
CA LEU A 70 16.63 -0.29 -8.16
C LEU A 70 15.85 -0.08 -9.46
N GLY A 71 15.62 1.19 -9.76
CA GLY A 71 15.01 1.64 -11.01
C GLY A 71 16.01 1.77 -12.15
N VAL A 72 15.53 2.30 -13.27
CA VAL A 72 16.39 2.73 -14.37
C VAL A 72 17.19 3.93 -13.87
N GLY A 73 18.52 3.82 -13.82
CA GLY A 73 19.40 4.85 -13.27
C GLY A 73 19.92 4.58 -11.85
N ASN A 74 19.70 3.38 -11.30
CA ASN A 74 20.10 3.00 -9.92
C ASN A 74 19.45 3.86 -8.82
N GLU A 75 18.30 4.47 -9.12
CA GLU A 75 17.53 5.25 -8.15
C GLU A 75 16.53 4.37 -7.40
N LEU A 76 16.33 4.68 -6.13
CA LEU A 76 15.30 4.09 -5.26
C LEU A 76 14.24 5.13 -4.96
N PHE A 77 12.97 4.79 -5.20
CA PHE A 77 11.86 5.65 -4.76
C PHE A 77 11.68 5.61 -3.25
N ILE A 78 11.87 4.43 -2.65
CA ILE A 78 11.90 4.26 -1.20
C ILE A 78 13.36 4.04 -0.81
N GLN A 79 13.98 5.08 -0.26
CA GLN A 79 15.39 5.06 0.09
C GLN A 79 15.62 4.30 1.40
N GLY A 80 16.82 3.73 1.58
CA GLY A 80 17.24 3.07 2.83
C GLY A 80 17.57 4.03 3.97
N ASP A 81 17.04 5.26 3.93
CA ASP A 81 17.26 6.30 4.92
C ASP A 81 16.23 6.20 6.05
N ARG A 82 16.29 7.13 7.02
CA ARG A 82 15.41 7.09 8.18
C ARG A 82 13.93 7.19 7.78
N LEU A 83 13.61 8.01 6.78
CA LEU A 83 12.24 8.26 6.33
C LEU A 83 11.67 7.03 5.61
N GLY A 84 12.40 6.50 4.63
CA GLY A 84 11.99 5.32 3.87
C GLY A 84 11.85 4.08 4.75
N ASN A 85 12.74 3.90 5.74
CA ASN A 85 12.63 2.79 6.69
C ASN A 85 11.37 2.88 7.58
N TYR A 86 11.02 4.08 8.07
CA TYR A 86 9.76 4.27 8.81
C TYR A 86 8.55 4.01 7.92
N PHE A 87 8.56 4.52 6.69
CA PHE A 87 7.49 4.31 5.73
C PHE A 87 7.29 2.82 5.40
N LEU A 88 8.37 2.08 5.17
CA LEU A 88 8.31 0.64 4.89
C LEU A 88 7.70 -0.14 6.06
N LEU A 89 8.21 0.05 7.27
CA LEU A 89 7.72 -0.65 8.46
C LEU A 89 6.24 -0.37 8.70
N THR A 90 5.87 0.91 8.76
CA THR A 90 4.51 1.34 9.11
C THR A 90 3.49 0.97 8.03
N SER A 91 3.86 1.01 6.76
CA SER A 91 2.97 0.61 5.66
C SER A 91 2.71 -0.90 5.67
N VAL A 92 3.72 -1.72 5.96
CA VAL A 92 3.53 -3.17 6.11
C VAL A 92 2.62 -3.49 7.30
N ILE A 93 2.78 -2.79 8.42
CA ILE A 93 1.88 -2.94 9.58
C ILE A 93 0.44 -2.57 9.19
N ALA A 94 0.24 -1.43 8.53
CA ALA A 94 -1.09 -1.01 8.07
C ALA A 94 -1.72 -2.01 7.09
N LEU A 95 -0.92 -2.57 6.17
CA LEU A 95 -1.37 -3.61 5.25
C LEU A 95 -1.87 -4.85 6.00
N ILE A 96 -1.09 -5.34 6.97
CA ILE A 96 -1.45 -6.49 7.80
C ILE A 96 -2.77 -6.21 8.54
N LEU A 97 -2.89 -5.04 9.19
CA LEU A 97 -4.10 -4.64 9.90
C LEU A 97 -5.32 -4.55 8.98
N ALA A 98 -5.17 -4.01 7.77
CA ALA A 98 -6.26 -3.91 6.81
C ALA A 98 -6.81 -5.29 6.44
N ILE A 99 -5.93 -6.27 6.24
CA ILE A 99 -6.27 -7.66 5.90
C ILE A 99 -6.85 -8.42 7.09
N THR A 100 -6.34 -8.23 8.31
CA THR A 100 -6.77 -8.98 9.50
C THR A 100 -8.12 -8.57 10.02
N LEU A 101 -8.50 -7.30 9.86
CA LEU A 101 -9.82 -6.84 10.25
C LEU A 101 -10.93 -7.60 9.52
N PRO A 102 -12.06 -7.89 10.19
CA PRO A 102 -13.16 -8.67 9.60
C PRO A 102 -13.66 -8.08 8.28
N ALA A 103 -13.97 -8.97 7.33
CA ALA A 103 -14.82 -8.64 6.21
C ALA A 103 -16.25 -8.96 6.67
N SER A 104 -16.93 -7.95 7.21
CA SER A 104 -18.33 -8.05 7.64
C SER A 104 -19.26 -8.25 6.44
#